data_AF-A0A9E0JJX0-F1
#
_entry.id   AF-A0A9E0JJX0-F1
#
_cell.length_a   1.000
_cell.length_b   1.000
_cell.length_c   1.000
_cell.angle_alpha   90.00
_cell.angle_beta   90.00
_cell.angle_gamma   90.00
#
_symmetry.space_group_name_H-M   'P 1'
#
loop_
_entity.id
_entity.type
_entity.pdbx_description
1 polymer ?
#
loop_
_entity_poly.entity_id
_entity_poly.type
_entity_poly.pdbx_seq_one_letter_code
_entity_poly.pdbx_strand_id
1 'polypeptide(L)'
;MLKKKEDNFENYKELKKKSSKEKKHFMLNIINPDIIHAISLLGYVGFLLIGSILINIGIYKLIERYFFKSQILFFFFIILGVVTGFYNVYKVIMRK
;
A
#
# COMPACT_ATOMS: atom_id res chain seq x y z
N MET A 1 -46.39 -6.34 -37.38
CA MET A 1 -46.29 -5.67 -36.06
C MET A 1 -45.32 -6.37 -35.10
N LEU A 2 -45.29 -7.70 -35.06
CA LEU A 2 -44.43 -8.47 -34.13
C LEU A 2 -42.92 -8.31 -34.39
N LYS A 3 -42.50 -8.36 -35.66
CA LYS A 3 -41.08 -8.24 -36.07
C LYS A 3 -40.40 -6.94 -35.57
N LYS A 4 -41.10 -5.81 -35.68
CA LYS A 4 -40.65 -4.50 -35.17
C LYS A 4 -40.44 -4.49 -33.65
N LYS A 5 -41.15 -5.34 -32.90
CA LYS A 5 -41.02 -5.43 -31.45
C LYS A 5 -39.79 -6.26 -31.06
N GLU A 6 -39.48 -7.30 -31.82
CA GLU A 6 -38.27 -8.11 -31.66
C GLU A 6 -37.01 -7.31 -31.98
N ASP A 7 -37.02 -6.54 -33.07
CA ASP A 7 -35.89 -5.67 -33.47
C ASP A 7 -35.53 -4.65 -32.37
N ASN A 8 -36.55 -4.04 -31.75
CA ASN A 8 -36.33 -3.12 -30.63
C ASN A 8 -35.75 -3.85 -29.42
N PHE A 9 -36.22 -5.06 -29.13
CA PHE A 9 -35.77 -5.84 -27.98
C PHE A 9 -34.31 -6.30 -28.11
N GLU A 10 -33.86 -6.66 -29.32
CA GLU A 10 -32.45 -6.94 -29.58
C GLU A 10 -31.57 -5.70 -29.39
N ASN A 11 -32.01 -4.55 -29.88
CA ASN A 11 -31.29 -3.28 -29.70
C ASN A 11 -31.11 -2.94 -28.21
N TYR A 12 -32.16 -3.11 -27.39
CA TYR A 12 -32.06 -2.94 -25.93
C TYR A 12 -31.02 -3.88 -25.29
N LYS A 13 -30.94 -5.14 -25.74
CA LYS A 13 -29.93 -6.10 -25.26
C LYS A 13 -28.52 -5.66 -25.63
N GLU A 14 -28.29 -5.18 -26.84
CA GLU A 14 -26.99 -4.67 -27.29
C GLU A 14 -26.55 -3.43 -26.50
N LEU A 15 -27.45 -2.46 -26.30
CA LEU A 15 -27.18 -1.26 -25.53
C LEU A 15 -26.80 -1.58 -24.08
N LYS A 16 -27.51 -2.53 -23.46
CA LYS A 16 -27.20 -2.98 -22.10
C LYS A 16 -25.82 -3.66 -22.03
N LYS A 17 -25.48 -4.47 -23.04
CA LYS A 17 -24.18 -5.16 -23.14
C LYS A 17 -23.03 -4.17 -23.33
N LYS A 18 -23.24 -3.13 -24.15
CA LYS A 18 -22.26 -2.04 -24.38
C LYS A 18 -22.02 -1.21 -23.12
N SER A 19 -23.09 -0.78 -22.43
CA SER A 19 -22.98 -0.01 -21.18
C SER A 19 -22.29 -0.81 -20.06
N SER A 20 -22.54 -2.12 -19.98
CA SER A 20 -21.85 -3.00 -19.02
C SER A 20 -20.35 -3.15 -19.33
N LYS A 21 -19.98 -3.24 -20.61
CA LYS A 21 -18.57 -3.27 -21.05
C LYS A 21 -17.84 -1.95 -20.76
N GLU A 22 -18.49 -0.83 -21.02
CA GLU A 22 -17.93 0.51 -20.81
C GLU A 22 -17.73 0.79 -19.32
N LYS A 23 -18.70 0.44 -18.47
CA LYS A 23 -18.54 0.50 -17.00
C LYS A 23 -17.42 -0.39 -16.48
N LYS A 24 -17.23 -1.58 -17.07
CA LYS A 24 -16.09 -2.46 -16.74
C LYS A 24 -14.75 -1.82 -17.13
N HIS A 25 -14.67 -1.20 -18.29
CA HIS A 25 -13.45 -0.50 -18.75
C HIS A 25 -13.11 0.71 -17.85
N PHE A 26 -14.13 1.45 -17.41
CA PHE A 26 -13.97 2.57 -16.47
C PHE A 26 -13.52 2.10 -15.08
N MET A 27 -14.07 1.00 -14.56
CA MET A 27 -13.67 0.40 -13.28
C MET A 27 -12.22 -0.13 -13.30
N LEU A 28 -11.79 -0.74 -14.41
CA LEU A 28 -10.41 -1.23 -14.56
C LEU A 28 -9.38 -0.10 -14.58
N ASN A 29 -9.74 1.07 -15.11
CA ASN A 29 -8.85 2.24 -15.17
C ASN A 29 -8.64 2.95 -13.82
N ILE A 30 -9.53 2.72 -12.83
CA ILE A 30 -9.38 3.24 -11.46
C ILE A 30 -8.40 2.37 -10.66
N ILE A 31 -8.27 1.09 -11.05
CA ILE A 31 -7.41 0.09 -10.41
C ILE A 31 -6.22 -0.17 -11.33
N ASN A 32 -5.51 0.90 -11.72
CA ASN A 32 -4.32 0.73 -12.53
C ASN A 32 -3.28 -0.09 -11.75
N PRO A 33 -2.84 -1.24 -12.29
CA PRO A 33 -1.94 -2.16 -11.59
C PRO A 33 -0.62 -1.48 -11.20
N ASP A 34 -0.17 -0.49 -11.97
CA ASP A 34 1.01 0.32 -11.67
C ASP A 34 0.86 1.13 -10.39
N ILE A 35 -0.33 1.69 -10.15
CA ILE A 35 -0.64 2.47 -8.94
C ILE A 35 -0.66 1.54 -7.73
N ILE A 36 -1.26 0.34 -7.86
CA ILE A 36 -1.25 -0.66 -6.79
C ILE A 36 0.18 -1.10 -6.48
N HIS A 37 1.00 -1.32 -7.49
CA HIS A 37 2.38 -1.73 -7.31
C HIS A 37 3.21 -0.64 -6.60
N ALA A 38 3.06 0.63 -7.02
CA ALA A 38 3.70 1.76 -6.36
C ALA A 38 3.26 1.91 -4.89
N ILE A 39 1.96 1.79 -4.61
CA ILE A 39 1.43 1.86 -3.24
C ILE A 39 1.92 0.68 -2.40
N SER A 40 1.97 -0.53 -2.96
CA SER A 40 2.47 -1.72 -2.27
C SER A 40 3.94 -1.56 -1.88
N LEU A 41 4.77 -1.05 -2.80
CA LEU A 41 6.18 -0.82 -2.55
C LEU A 41 6.39 0.28 -1.49
N LEU A 42 5.63 1.37 -1.59
CA LEU A 42 5.65 2.46 -0.62
C LEU A 42 5.17 2.00 0.77
N GLY A 43 4.11 1.19 0.83
CA GLY A 43 3.58 0.60 2.05
C GLY A 43 4.56 -0.37 2.70
N TYR A 44 5.24 -1.21 1.92
CA TYR A 44 6.27 -2.12 2.42
C TYR A 44 7.45 -1.36 3.04
N VAL A 45 7.92 -0.31 2.38
CA VAL A 45 9.00 0.56 2.86
C VAL A 45 8.61 1.30 4.13
N GLY A 46 7.40 1.88 4.15
CA GLY A 46 6.87 2.55 5.34
C GLY A 46 6.72 1.59 6.52
N PHE A 47 6.20 0.39 6.28
CA PHE A 47 6.05 -0.64 7.31
C PHE A 47 7.41 -1.08 7.89
N LEU A 48 8.44 -1.23 7.06
CA LEU A 48 9.80 -1.55 7.48
C LEU A 48 10.41 -0.47 8.39
N LEU A 49 10.22 0.80 8.04
CA LEU A 49 10.70 1.94 8.84
C LEU A 49 9.97 2.00 10.18
N ILE A 50 8.64 1.98 10.14
CA ILE A 50 7.80 2.03 11.35
C ILE A 50 8.08 0.83 12.25
N GLY A 51 8.20 -0.37 11.69
CA GLY A 51 8.55 -1.58 12.44
C GLY A 51 9.91 -1.46 13.13
N SER A 52 10.91 -0.93 12.43
CA SER A 52 12.26 -0.73 12.99
C SER A 52 12.25 0.29 14.14
N ILE A 53 11.50 1.38 14.01
CA ILE A 53 11.35 2.40 15.06
C ILE A 53 10.57 1.85 16.26
N LEU A 54 9.48 1.10 16.02
CA LEU A 54 8.68 0.48 17.08
C LEU A 54 9.49 -0.51 17.91
N ILE A 55 10.30 -1.34 17.24
CA ILE A 55 11.19 -2.31 17.90
C ILE A 55 12.21 -1.58 18.77
N ASN A 56 12.84 -0.52 18.26
CA ASN A 56 13.82 0.26 19.03
C ASN A 56 13.19 0.97 20.23
N ILE A 57 11.98 1.52 20.08
CA ILE A 57 11.22 2.11 21.20
C ILE A 57 10.85 1.03 22.24
N GLY A 58 10.45 -0.16 21.78
CA GLY A 58 10.14 -1.30 22.65
C GLY A 58 11.36 -1.76 23.46
N ILE A 59 12.52 -1.88 22.80
CA ILE A 59 13.80 -2.22 23.43
C ILE A 59 14.22 -1.13 24.41
N TYR A 60 14.09 0.15 24.04
CA TYR A 60 14.37 1.27 24.94
C TYR A 60 13.52 1.18 26.22
N LYS A 61 12.22 0.93 26.10
CA LYS A 61 11.31 0.81 27.26
C LYS A 61 11.66 -0.40 28.14
N LEU A 62 12.17 -1.48 27.54
CA LEU A 62 12.65 -2.65 28.28
C LEU A 62 13.95 -2.34 29.04
N ILE A 63 14.89 -1.62 28.41
CA ILE A 63 16.15 -1.19 29.01
C ILE A 63 15.92 -0.14 30.10
N GLU A 64 14.98 0.79 29.91
CA GLU A 64 14.60 1.82 30.89
C GLU A 64 14.18 1.22 32.23
N ARG A 65 13.65 -0.01 32.22
CA ARG A 65 13.31 -0.76 33.44
C ARG A 65 14.54 -1.23 34.24
N TYR A 66 15.69 -1.40 33.58
CA TYR A 66 16.92 -1.96 34.16
C TYR A 66 18.04 -0.92 34.36
N PHE A 67 18.16 0.06 33.47
CA PHE A 67 19.21 1.08 33.46
C PHE A 67 18.53 2.46 33.42
N PHE A 68 18.75 3.25 34.47
CA PHE A 68 18.22 4.59 34.72
C PHE A 68 17.70 5.38 33.51
N LYS A 69 16.52 6.00 33.68
CA LYS A 69 15.84 6.87 32.71
C LYS A 69 16.77 7.94 32.15
N SER A 70 17.30 7.73 30.96
CA SER A 70 18.24 8.66 30.31
C SER A 70 17.68 9.10 28.96
N GLN A 71 17.28 10.39 28.88
CA GLN A 71 16.78 11.00 27.65
C GLN A 71 17.81 10.91 26.50
N ILE A 72 19.12 10.88 26.82
CA ILE A 72 20.19 10.74 25.83
C ILE A 72 20.15 9.38 25.11
N LEU A 73 19.85 8.28 25.83
CA LEU A 73 19.74 6.95 25.26
C LEU A 73 18.55 6.86 24.31
N PHE A 74 17.45 7.56 24.64
CA PHE A 74 16.25 7.59 23.81
C PHE A 74 16.53 8.17 22.43
N PHE A 75 17.20 9.34 22.37
CA PHE A 75 17.61 9.94 21.10
C PHE A 75 18.55 9.03 20.31
N PHE A 76 19.48 8.35 21.00
CA PHE A 76 20.41 7.43 20.36
C PHE A 76 19.68 6.25 19.72
N PHE A 77 18.71 5.64 20.42
CA PHE A 77 17.87 4.56 19.90
C PHE A 77 16.97 4.98 18.75
N ILE A 78 16.44 6.22 18.76
CA ILE A 78 15.70 6.76 17.63
C ILE A 78 16.59 6.87 16.40
N ILE A 79 17.77 7.48 16.53
CA ILE A 79 18.71 7.64 15.39
C ILE A 79 19.11 6.27 14.86
N LEU A 80 19.46 5.33 15.75
CA LEU A 80 19.80 3.95 15.37
C LEU A 80 18.64 3.26 14.64
N GLY A 81 17.41 3.40 15.14
CA GLY A 81 16.22 2.81 14.53
C GLY A 81 15.89 3.39 13.16
N VAL A 82 16.07 4.70 12.98
CA VAL A 82 15.92 5.35 11.66
C VAL A 82 17.00 4.86 10.71
N VAL A 83 18.28 4.89 11.11
CA VAL A 83 19.41 4.46 10.26
C VAL A 83 19.27 2.99 9.86
N THR A 84 18.93 2.09 10.79
CA THR A 84 18.71 0.66 10.48
C THR A 84 17.48 0.44 9.60
N GLY A 85 16.39 1.16 9.85
CA GLY A 85 15.20 1.12 9.00
C GLY A 85 15.50 1.55 7.56
N PHE A 86 16.22 2.68 7.39
CA PHE A 86 16.67 3.17 6.09
C PHE A 86 17.64 2.20 5.40
N TYR A 87 18.58 1.61 6.15
CA TYR A 87 19.52 0.63 5.60
C TYR A 87 18.80 -0.62 5.09
N ASN A 88 17.82 -1.14 5.83
CA ASN A 88 17.04 -2.28 5.39
C ASN A 88 16.20 -1.97 4.15
N VAL A 89 15.56 -0.79 4.10
CA VAL A 89 14.82 -0.32 2.92
C VAL A 89 15.73 -0.19 1.71
N TYR A 90 16.86 0.49 1.87
CA TYR A 90 17.86 0.64 0.81
C TYR A 90 18.34 -0.71 0.29
N LYS A 91 18.64 -1.65 1.20
CA LYS A 91 19.06 -3.01 0.86
C LYS A 91 17.97 -3.77 0.09
N VAL A 92 16.70 -3.63 0.47
CA VAL A 92 15.58 -4.26 -0.24
C VAL A 92 15.44 -3.70 -1.65
N ILE A 93 15.50 -2.37 -1.81
CA ILE A 93 15.32 -1.71 -3.11
C ILE A 93 16.53 -1.97 -4.03
N MET A 94 17.74 -1.98 -3.47
CA MET A 94 18.98 -2.08 -4.24
C MET A 94 19.44 -3.51 -4.52
N ARG A 95 18.96 -4.52 -3.75
CA ARG A 95 19.10 -5.95 -4.12
C ARG A 95 18.09 -6.34 -5.19
N LYS A 96 17.99 -5.54 -6.25
CA LYS A 96 17.35 -5.96 -7.49
C LYS A 96 18.38 -6.68 -8.36
#